data_AF-A0A4R0YRT2-F1
#
_entry.id   AF-A0A4R0YRT2-F1
#
_cell.length_a   1.000
_cell.length_b   1.000
_cell.length_c   1.000
_cell.angle_alpha   90.00
_cell.angle_beta   90.00
_cell.angle_gamma   90.00
#
_symmetry.space_group_name_H-M   'P 1'
#
loop_
_entity.id
_entity.type
_entity.pdbx_description
1 polymer ?
#
loop_
_entity_poly.entity_id
_entity_poly.type
_entity_poly.pdbx_seq_one_letter_code
_entity_poly.pdbx_strand_id
1 'polypeptide(L)'
;MGILDFLKRKPEPTAAVAKERLRIIVAQERSTRGAPDYLPLLRNELLEVIKKYVHVDLDAININVERDSGHEILELSVALPDNTPAKSM
;
A
#
# COMPACT_ATOMS: atom_id res chain seq x y z
N MET A 1 42.37 -13.18 -8.41
CA MET A 1 41.15 -13.08 -7.57
C MET A 1 40.40 -11.84 -7.98
N GLY A 2 39.19 -12.01 -8.49
CA GLY A 2 38.44 -10.95 -9.18
C GLY A 2 37.51 -10.18 -8.24
N ILE A 3 37.29 -8.91 -8.56
CA ILE A 3 36.28 -8.02 -7.96
C ILE A 3 34.84 -8.60 -7.93
N LEU A 4 34.60 -9.67 -8.69
CA LEU A 4 33.30 -10.35 -8.81
C LEU A 4 32.98 -11.28 -7.62
N ASP A 5 33.94 -11.58 -6.75
CA ASP A 5 33.71 -12.40 -5.54
C ASP A 5 32.93 -11.65 -4.44
N PHE A 6 33.00 -10.31 -4.41
CA PHE A 6 32.20 -9.50 -3.49
C PHE A 6 30.71 -9.50 -3.82
N LEU A 7 30.35 -9.76 -5.08
CA LEU A 7 28.95 -9.85 -5.53
C LEU A 7 28.33 -11.23 -5.24
N LYS A 8 29.16 -12.25 -4.96
CA LYS A 8 28.74 -13.61 -4.62
C LYS A 8 28.66 -13.87 -3.11
N ARG A 9 28.43 -12.84 -2.27
CA ARG A 9 27.93 -13.10 -0.91
C ARG A 9 26.54 -13.70 -1.03
N LYS A 10 26.50 -15.04 -0.94
CA LYS A 10 25.28 -15.83 -0.78
C LYS A 10 24.43 -15.13 0.29
N PRO A 11 23.23 -14.59 -0.04
CA PRO A 11 22.35 -14.14 1.00
C PRO A 11 22.02 -15.38 1.83
N GLU A 12 22.40 -15.38 3.10
CA GLU A 12 21.72 -16.21 4.07
C GLU A 12 20.21 -15.98 3.89
N PRO A 13 19.37 -17.00 4.00
CA PRO A 13 17.92 -16.87 3.90
C PRO A 13 17.43 -16.13 5.16
N THR A 14 17.75 -14.84 5.22
CA THR A 14 17.35 -13.92 6.27
C THR A 14 15.89 -13.60 6.00
N ALA A 15 15.04 -14.34 6.71
CA ALA A 15 13.61 -14.06 6.87
C ALA A 15 12.86 -13.80 5.55
N ALA A 16 12.49 -14.89 4.89
CA ALA A 16 11.49 -14.90 3.82
C ALA A 16 10.06 -14.57 4.31
N VAL A 17 9.90 -13.53 5.14
CA VAL A 17 8.59 -13.03 5.60
C VAL A 17 8.63 -11.50 5.64
N ALA A 18 8.97 -10.89 4.50
CA ALA A 18 8.70 -9.47 4.30
C ALA A 18 7.20 -9.35 4.04
N LYS A 19 6.44 -8.95 5.06
CA LYS A 19 4.99 -8.68 4.94
C LYS A 19 4.76 -7.77 3.74
N GLU A 20 3.97 -8.24 2.77
CA GLU A 20 3.62 -7.43 1.61
C GLU A 20 2.80 -6.21 2.07
N ARG A 21 3.10 -5.02 1.53
CA ARG A 21 2.36 -3.80 1.85
C ARG A 21 1.73 -3.27 0.57
N LEU A 22 0.42 -3.09 0.59
CA LEU A 22 -0.35 -2.52 -0.51
C LEU A 22 -0.35 -1.00 -0.36
N ARG A 23 0.19 -0.29 -1.35
CA ARG A 23 0.24 1.17 -1.41
C ARG A 23 -0.62 1.65 -2.59
N ILE A 24 -1.64 2.45 -2.30
CA ILE A 24 -2.50 3.09 -3.30
C ILE A 24 -2.26 4.60 -3.21
N ILE A 25 -2.00 5.23 -4.35
CA ILE A 25 -1.87 6.68 -4.46
C ILE A 25 -2.90 7.16 -5.48
N VAL A 26 -3.79 8.05 -5.05
CA VAL A 26 -4.83 8.67 -5.88
C VAL A 26 -4.54 10.16 -5.93
N ALA A 27 -4.11 10.65 -7.09
CA ALA A 27 -3.93 12.07 -7.32
C ALA A 27 -5.12 12.58 -8.15
N GLN A 28 -5.79 13.61 -7.65
CA GLN A 28 -6.88 14.28 -8.32
C GLN A 28 -6.51 15.74 -8.55
N GLU A 29 -6.57 16.16 -9.82
CA GLU A 29 -6.47 17.58 -10.18
C GLU A 29 -7.88 18.19 -10.11
N ARG A 30 -8.02 19.29 -9.37
CA ARG A 30 -9.29 20.01 -9.23
C ARG A 30 -9.53 20.81 -10.51
N SER A 31 -9.99 20.14 -11.56
CA SER A 31 -10.16 20.75 -12.90
C SER A 31 -11.31 21.76 -12.97
N THR A 32 -12.19 21.86 -11.97
CA THR A 32 -13.33 22.79 -12.01
C THR A 32 -13.69 23.37 -10.63
N ARG A 33 -13.94 24.68 -10.60
CA ARG A 33 -14.42 25.43 -9.44
C ARG A 33 -15.88 25.00 -9.17
N GLY A 34 -16.08 24.04 -8.25
CA GLY A 34 -17.40 23.48 -7.92
C GLY A 34 -17.48 21.94 -7.97
N ALA A 35 -16.38 21.23 -8.26
CA ALA A 35 -16.36 19.77 -8.23
C ALA A 35 -16.62 19.22 -6.81
N PRO A 36 -17.43 18.15 -6.66
CA PRO A 36 -17.61 17.44 -5.40
C PRO A 36 -16.29 16.93 -4.82
N ASP A 37 -16.21 16.87 -3.49
CA ASP A 37 -15.05 16.29 -2.78
C ASP A 37 -15.12 14.76 -2.90
N TYR A 38 -14.52 14.21 -3.97
CA TYR A 38 -14.55 12.76 -4.27
C TYR A 38 -13.55 11.94 -3.44
N LEU A 39 -12.47 12.56 -2.95
CA LEU A 39 -11.47 11.87 -2.12
C LEU A 39 -12.04 11.25 -0.83
N PRO A 40 -12.86 11.93 -0.03
CA PRO A 40 -13.44 11.32 1.16
C PRO A 40 -14.41 10.18 0.84
N LEU A 41 -15.11 10.24 -0.31
CA LEU A 41 -15.98 9.17 -0.77
C LEU A 41 -15.17 7.93 -1.18
N LEU A 42 -14.17 8.13 -2.05
CA LEU A 42 -13.26 7.07 -2.49
C LEU A 42 -12.50 6.44 -1.33
N ARG A 43 -12.08 7.23 -0.34
CA ARG A 43 -11.46 6.72 0.89
C ARG A 43 -12.36 5.70 1.57
N ASN A 44 -13.63 6.01 1.77
CA ASN A 44 -14.56 5.13 2.47
C ASN A 44 -14.84 3.86 1.65
N GLU A 45 -15.04 3.98 0.34
CA GLU A 45 -15.24 2.82 -0.55
C GLU A 45 -14.01 1.90 -0.58
N LEU A 46 -12.80 2.47 -0.70
CA LEU A 46 -11.57 1.69 -0.70
C LEU A 46 -11.36 0.96 0.63
N LEU A 47 -11.69 1.60 1.76
CA LEU A 47 -11.64 0.94 3.07
C LEU A 47 -12.61 -0.25 3.15
N GLU A 48 -13.84 -0.11 2.66
CA GLU A 48 -14.81 -1.21 2.65
C GLU A 48 -14.37 -2.36 1.75
N VAL A 49 -13.86 -2.06 0.56
CA VAL A 49 -13.33 -3.07 -0.37
C VAL A 49 -12.14 -3.79 0.25
N ILE A 50 -11.19 -3.07 0.84
CA ILE A 50 -10.02 -3.67 1.47
C ILE A 50 -10.44 -4.57 2.63
N LYS A 51 -11.38 -4.12 3.48
CA LYS A 51 -11.92 -4.95 4.57
C LYS A 51 -12.63 -6.22 4.06
N LYS A 52 -13.26 -6.15 2.89
CA LYS A 52 -13.97 -7.28 2.28
C LYS A 52 -13.02 -8.36 1.75
N TYR A 53 -11.90 -7.96 1.14
CA TYR A 53 -10.98 -8.89 0.48
C TYR A 53 -9.71 -9.19 1.28
N VAL A 54 -9.40 -8.36 2.27
CA VAL A 54 -8.21 -8.48 3.10
C VAL A 54 -8.63 -8.43 4.56
N HIS A 55 -8.33 -9.49 5.32
CA HIS A 55 -8.52 -9.52 6.77
C HIS A 55 -7.43 -8.68 7.45
N VAL A 56 -7.54 -7.36 7.37
CA VAL A 56 -6.66 -6.40 8.04
C VAL A 56 -7.43 -5.63 9.10
N ASP A 57 -6.80 -5.41 10.24
CA ASP A 57 -7.29 -4.48 11.25
C ASP A 57 -7.20 -3.05 10.74
N LEU A 58 -8.15 -2.21 11.13
CA LEU A 58 -8.16 -0.78 10.75
C LEU A 58 -6.89 -0.05 11.20
N ASP A 59 -6.28 -0.50 12.31
CA ASP A 59 -5.01 0.05 12.82
C ASP A 59 -3.81 -0.25 11.90
N ALA A 60 -3.93 -1.23 11.00
CA ALA A 60 -2.91 -1.55 10.00
C ALA A 60 -3.02 -0.69 8.73
N ILE A 61 -4.01 0.20 8.67
CA ILE A 61 -4.29 1.08 7.54
C ILE A 61 -3.81 2.50 7.86
N ASN A 62 -2.89 3.01 7.04
CA ASN A 62 -2.43 4.39 7.12
C ASN A 62 -3.01 5.18 5.94
N ILE A 63 -3.62 6.33 6.25
CA ILE A 63 -4.25 7.22 5.27
C ILE A 63 -3.61 8.60 5.40
N ASN A 64 -3.05 9.09 4.32
CA ASN A 64 -2.51 10.44 4.21
C ASN A 64 -3.26 11.19 3.10
N VAL A 65 -3.65 12.43 3.36
CA VAL A 65 -4.31 13.29 2.37
C VAL A 65 -3.54 14.60 2.31
N GLU A 66 -2.92 14.84 1.16
CA GLU A 66 -2.19 16.07 0.88
C GLU A 66 -3.01 16.93 -0.08
N ARG A 67 -3.16 18.21 0.25
CA ARG A 67 -3.89 19.19 -0.55
C ARG A 67 -2.94 20.33 -0.86
N ASP A 68 -2.54 20.48 -2.11
CA ASP A 68 -1.67 21.56 -2.57
C ASP A 68 -2.25 22.27 -3.79
N SER A 69 -2.54 23.56 -3.64
CA SER A 69 -2.74 24.54 -4.73
C SER A 69 -3.62 24.11 -5.92
N GLY A 70 -4.56 23.18 -5.73
CA GLY A 70 -5.45 22.65 -6.78
C GLY A 70 -5.29 21.15 -7.07
N HIS A 71 -4.30 20.50 -6.47
CA HIS A 71 -4.09 19.06 -6.50
C HIS A 71 -4.41 18.47 -5.12
N GLU A 72 -5.13 17.36 -5.11
CA GLU A 72 -5.36 16.59 -3.89
C GLU A 72 -4.86 15.18 -4.11
N ILE A 73 -4.01 14.71 -3.19
CA ILE A 73 -3.38 13.41 -3.24
C ILE A 73 -3.84 12.63 -2.01
N LEU A 74 -4.43 11.46 -2.23
CA LEU A 74 -4.77 10.48 -1.20
C LEU A 74 -3.80 9.32 -1.31
N GLU A 75 -3.02 9.10 -0.26
CA GLU A 75 -2.15 7.96 -0.10
C GLU A 75 -2.73 7.00 0.95
N LEU A 76 -2.87 5.74 0.59
CA LEU A 76 -3.40 4.67 1.42
C LEU A 76 -2.37 3.54 1.46
N SER A 77 -1.90 3.20 2.66
CA SER A 77 -0.95 2.12 2.89
C SER A 77 -1.54 1.08 3.82
N VAL A 78 -1.59 -0.17 3.37
CA VAL A 78 -2.15 -1.31 4.12
C VAL A 78 -1.09 -2.39 4.24
N ALA A 79 -0.84 -2.88 5.46
CA ALA A 79 -0.04 -4.08 5.64
C ALA A 79 -0.91 -5.31 5.34
N LEU A 80 -0.59 -6.07 4.29
CA LEU A 80 -1.30 -7.30 3.98
C LEU A 80 -0.86 -8.39 4.98
N PRO A 81 -1.80 -9.21 5.49
CA PRO A 81 -1.46 -10.41 6.23
C PRO A 81 -0.90 -11.43 5.25
N ASP A 82 0.09 -12.21 5.70
CA ASP A 82 0.67 -13.29 4.90
C ASP A 82 -0.38 -14.38 4.67
N ASN A 83 -1.10 -14.31 3.55
CA ASN A 83 -1.98 -15.40 3.12
C ASN A 83 -1.14 -16.45 2.38
N THR A 84 -0.15 -17.02 3.08
CA THR A 84 0.46 -18.27 2.61
C THR A 84 -0.56 -19.37 2.92
N PRO A 85 -1.20 -20.01 1.94
CA PRO A 85 -1.93 -21.23 2.23
C PRO A 85 -0.91 -22.19 2.85
N ALA A 86 -1.14 -22.53 4.12
CA ALA A 86 -0.31 -23.48 4.84
C ALA A 86 -0.14 -24.69 3.94
N LYS A 87 1.11 -24.89 3.50
CA LYS A 87 1.57 -25.97 2.64
C LYS A 87 0.93 -27.26 3.13
N SER A 88 -0.09 -27.74 2.40
CA SER A 88 -0.70 -29.04 2.66
C SER A 88 0.41 -30.08 2.56
N MET A 89 0.56 -30.83 3.65
CA MET A 89 1.49 -31.95 3.85
C MET A 89 1.46 -32.97 2.71
#